data_AF-A0A3P7MR14-F1
#
_entry.id   AF-A0A3P7MR14-F1
#
_cell.length_a   1.000
_cell.length_b   1.000
_cell.length_c   1.000
_cell.angle_alpha   90.00
_cell.angle_beta   90.00
_cell.angle_gamma   90.00
#
_symmetry.space_group_name_H-M   'P 1'
#
loop_
_entity.id
_entity.type
_entity.pdbx_description
1 polymer ?
#
loop_
_entity_poly.entity_id
_entity_poly.type
_entity_poly.pdbx_seq_one_letter_code
_entity_poly.pdbx_strand_id
1 'polypeptide(L)'
;MYGALILFDADFIHVVSITFTSVLLTELLMVALTIRTWHFVMIISELASLAIYIVALVVFKSFFDQAFLLTWNFVWKVFAITAVSCIPLVVLKCIRLKLRPPIYSKLR
;
A
#
# COMPACT_ATOMS: atom_id res chain seq x y z
N MET A 1 -33.59 12.66 0.77
CA MET A 1 -32.12 12.82 0.75
C MET A 1 -31.44 12.14 1.94
N TYR A 2 -31.85 12.38 3.19
CA TYR A 2 -31.21 11.78 4.37
C TYR A 2 -31.24 10.23 4.44
N GLY A 3 -32.28 9.58 3.89
CA GLY A 3 -32.36 8.10 3.89
C GLY A 3 -31.32 7.41 3.00
N ALA A 4 -30.89 8.06 1.91
CA ALA A 4 -29.80 7.54 1.08
C ALA A 4 -28.46 7.66 1.80
N LEU A 5 -28.22 8.78 2.52
CA LEU A 5 -27.00 8.97 3.29
C LEU A 5 -26.84 7.87 4.35
N ILE A 6 -27.87 7.56 5.14
CA ILE A 6 -27.80 6.52 6.17
C ILE A 6 -27.60 5.11 5.59
N LEU A 7 -28.20 4.82 4.43
CA LEU A 7 -28.07 3.51 3.78
C LEU A 7 -26.70 3.33 3.11
N PHE A 8 -26.11 4.39 2.56
CA PHE A 8 -24.84 4.34 1.83
C PHE A 8 -23.61 4.71 2.67
N ASP A 9 -23.77 5.26 3.88
CA ASP A 9 -22.64 5.69 4.73
C ASP A 9 -21.68 4.52 5.03
N ALA A 10 -22.24 3.36 5.37
CA ALA A 10 -21.47 2.15 5.66
C ALA A 10 -20.70 1.64 4.42
N ASP A 11 -21.35 1.59 3.26
CA ASP A 11 -20.70 1.19 2.01
C ASP A 11 -19.64 2.19 1.56
N PHE A 12 -19.89 3.48 1.74
CA PHE A 12 -18.95 4.55 1.42
C PHE A 12 -17.70 4.47 2.30
N ILE A 13 -17.85 4.32 3.62
CA ILE A 13 -16.74 4.13 4.56
C ILE A 13 -15.91 2.90 4.20
N HIS A 14 -16.57 1.79 3.84
CA HIS A 14 -15.87 0.58 3.39
C HIS A 14 -15.03 0.82 2.13
N VAL A 15 -15.57 1.49 1.11
CA VAL A 15 -14.82 1.77 -0.14
C VAL A 15 -13.66 2.74 0.11
N VAL A 16 -13.87 3.80 0.90
CA VAL A 16 -12.82 4.77 1.24
C VAL A 16 -11.70 4.10 2.02
N SER A 17 -12.02 3.25 3.00
CA SER A 17 -11.01 2.52 3.76
C SER A 17 -10.17 1.58 2.88
N ILE A 18 -10.80 0.83 1.96
CA ILE A 18 -10.10 -0.07 1.04
C ILE A 18 -9.15 0.70 0.13
N THR A 19 -9.64 1.79 -0.48
CA THR A 19 -8.86 2.58 -1.43
C THR A 19 -7.70 3.31 -0.74
N PHE A 20 -7.95 3.96 0.40
CA PHE A 20 -6.91 4.64 1.18
C PHE A 20 -5.79 3.69 1.60
N THR A 21 -6.15 2.52 2.15
CA THR A 21 -5.18 1.50 2.57
C THR A 21 -4.39 0.96 1.39
N SER A 22 -5.07 0.70 0.27
CA SER A 22 -4.42 0.19 -0.94
C SER A 22 -3.40 1.18 -1.49
N VAL A 23 -3.77 2.46 -1.59
CA VAL A 23 -2.87 3.52 -2.10
C VAL A 23 -1.68 3.70 -1.17
N LEU A 24 -1.90 3.80 0.15
CA LEU A 24 -0.83 3.94 1.12
C LEU A 24 0.15 2.76 1.08
N LEU A 25 -0.38 1.53 1.01
CA LEU A 25 0.46 0.34 0.87
C LEU A 25 1.20 0.30 -0.48
N THR A 26 0.60 0.73 -1.58
CA THR A 26 1.31 0.79 -2.87
C THR A 26 2.47 1.77 -2.85
N GLU A 27 2.33 2.91 -2.18
CA GLU A 27 3.41 3.89 -2.04
C GLU A 27 4.56 3.34 -1.19
N LEU A 28 4.25 2.77 -0.02
CA LEU A 28 5.22 2.08 0.83
C LEU A 28 5.95 0.97 0.06
N LEU A 29 5.20 0.13 -0.67
CA LEU A 29 5.80 -0.93 -1.48
C LEU A 29 6.68 -0.37 -2.61
N MET A 30 6.27 0.71 -3.29
CA MET A 30 7.09 1.35 -4.31
C MET A 30 8.39 1.91 -3.73
N VAL A 31 8.32 2.54 -2.56
CA VAL A 31 9.49 3.01 -1.81
C VAL A 31 10.39 1.82 -1.50
N ALA A 32 9.86 0.75 -0.88
CA ALA A 32 10.59 -0.47 -0.54
C ALA A 32 11.26 -1.12 -1.76
N LEU A 33 10.58 -1.19 -2.90
CA LEU A 33 11.13 -1.72 -4.15
C LEU A 33 12.22 -0.83 -4.74
N THR A 34 12.24 0.47 -4.50
CA THR A 34 13.22 1.40 -5.09
C THR A 34 14.55 1.36 -4.34
N ILE A 35 14.56 0.90 -3.10
CA ILE A 35 15.74 0.74 -2.26
C ILE A 35 16.76 -0.19 -2.95
N ARG A 36 17.99 0.30 -3.12
CA ARG A 36 19.12 -0.47 -3.66
C ARG A 36 20.06 -0.99 -2.59
N THR A 37 20.18 -0.27 -1.48
CA THR A 37 21.02 -0.61 -0.32
C THR A 37 20.17 -0.48 0.95
N TRP A 38 20.12 -1.54 1.74
CA TRP A 38 19.34 -1.54 2.98
C TRP A 38 20.12 -0.79 4.06
N HIS A 39 19.66 0.42 4.39
CA HIS A 39 20.14 1.17 5.54
C HIS A 39 19.14 1.05 6.69
N PHE A 40 19.61 0.90 7.92
CA PHE A 40 18.75 0.78 9.10
C PHE A 40 17.74 1.93 9.22
N VAL A 41 18.17 3.17 8.95
CA VAL A 41 17.31 4.37 8.98
C VAL A 41 16.13 4.25 8.02
N MET A 42 16.32 3.61 6.87
CA MET A 42 15.31 3.45 5.83
C MET A 42 14.26 2.41 6.21
N ILE A 43 14.67 1.32 6.87
CA ILE A 43 13.72 0.35 7.44
C ILE A 43 12.89 1.04 8.53
N ILE A 44 13.53 1.84 9.38
CA ILE A 44 12.84 2.58 10.44
C ILE A 44 11.83 3.57 9.85
N SER A 45 12.16 4.31 8.78
CA SER A 45 11.21 5.24 8.16
C SER A 45 10.01 4.53 7.52
N GLU A 46 10.24 3.38 6.90
CA GLU A 46 9.18 2.55 6.31
C GLU A 46 8.23 2.04 7.41
N LEU A 47 8.79 1.48 8.48
CA LEU A 47 8.02 1.00 9.63
C LEU A 47 7.32 2.12 10.39
N ALA A 48 7.96 3.28 10.54
CA ALA A 48 7.37 4.45 11.17
C ALA A 48 6.15 4.94 10.38
N SER A 49 6.21 4.92 9.05
CA SER A 49 5.08 5.29 8.19
C SER A 49 3.91 4.32 8.35
N LEU A 50 4.19 3.02 8.43
CA LEU A 50 3.19 1.99 8.72
C LEU A 50 2.61 2.15 10.14
N ALA A 51 3.44 2.47 11.12
CA ALA A 51 3.01 2.70 12.50
C ALA A 51 2.10 3.94 12.61
N ILE A 52 2.43 5.04 11.94
CA ILE A 52 1.60 6.24 11.87
C ILE A 52 0.23 5.91 11.25
N TYR A 53 0.19 5.06 10.21
CA TYR A 53 -1.07 4.58 9.65
C TYR A 53 -1.92 3.80 10.67
N ILE A 54 -1.30 2.87 11.43
CA ILE A 54 -2.02 2.14 12.49
C ILE A 54 -2.55 3.09 13.56
N VAL A 55 -1.75 4.08 13.98
CA VAL A 55 -2.18 5.10 14.94
C VAL A 55 -3.35 5.91 14.38
N ALA A 56 -3.29 6.31 13.10
CA ALA A 56 -4.38 7.05 12.45
C ALA A 56 -5.68 6.25 12.42
N LEU A 57 -5.63 4.94 12.13
CA LEU A 57 -6.80 4.06 12.20
C LEU A 57 -7.41 3.98 13.61
N VAL A 58 -6.56 3.92 14.64
CA VAL A 58 -7.02 3.85 16.03
C VAL A 58 -7.63 5.18 16.50
N VAL A 59 -7.08 6.31 16.06
CA VAL A 59 -7.59 7.65 16.38
C VAL A 59 -8.91 7.92 15.65
N PHE A 60 -9.02 7.53 14.37
CA PHE A 60 -10.20 7.73 13.53
C PHE A 60 -11.19 6.56 13.56
N LYS A 61 -11.31 5.86 14.70
CA LYS A 61 -12.30 4.79 14.91
C LYS A 61 -13.75 5.17 14.58
N SER A 62 -14.10 6.46 14.71
CA SER A 62 -15.44 6.96 14.35
C SER A 62 -15.74 6.93 12.85
N PHE A 63 -14.70 6.83 12.01
CA PHE A 63 -14.80 6.84 10.55
C PHE A 63 -14.34 5.52 9.92
N PHE A 64 -13.59 4.69 10.66
CA PHE A 64 -13.08 3.41 10.18
C PHE A 64 -13.58 2.30 11.10
N ASP A 65 -14.45 1.44 10.57
CA ASP A 65 -14.89 0.26 11.32
C ASP A 65 -13.73 -0.75 11.42
N GLN A 66 -13.17 -0.86 12.62
CA GLN A 66 -12.00 -1.68 12.89
C GLN A 66 -12.29 -3.18 12.74
N ALA A 67 -13.55 -3.60 12.91
CA ALA A 67 -13.99 -4.97 12.64
C ALA A 67 -13.95 -5.30 11.13
N PHE A 68 -14.27 -4.31 10.29
CA PHE A 68 -14.20 -4.45 8.83
C PHE A 68 -12.76 -4.54 8.31
N LEU A 69 -11.84 -3.75 8.87
CA LEU A 69 -10.42 -3.73 8.48
C LEU A 69 -9.71 -5.09 8.71
N LEU A 70 -10.11 -5.83 9.74
CA LEU A 70 -9.57 -7.16 10.07
C LEU A 70 -10.26 -8.30 9.31
N THR A 71 -11.29 -8.00 8.53
CA THR A 71 -12.01 -9.02 7.76
C THR A 71 -11.13 -9.52 6.61
N TRP A 72 -11.13 -10.84 6.39
CA TRP A 72 -10.35 -11.47 5.31
C TRP A 72 -10.63 -10.87 3.92
N ASN A 73 -11.88 -10.48 3.66
CA ASN A 73 -12.29 -9.81 2.42
C ASN A 73 -11.59 -8.46 2.21
N PHE A 74 -11.32 -7.72 3.28
CA PHE A 74 -10.61 -6.45 3.21
C PHE A 74 -9.15 -6.68 2.81
N VAL A 75 -8.46 -7.57 3.54
CA VAL A 75 -7.05 -7.90 3.30
C VAL A 75 -6.83 -8.42 1.89
N TRP A 76 -7.67 -9.33 1.40
CA TRP A 76 -7.54 -9.87 0.05
C TRP A 76 -7.78 -8.82 -1.04
N LYS A 77 -8.78 -7.93 -0.87
CA LYS A 77 -9.03 -6.85 -1.83
C LYS A 77 -7.86 -5.87 -1.89
N VAL A 78 -7.36 -5.42 -0.74
CA VAL A 78 -6.20 -4.54 -0.65
C VAL A 78 -4.96 -5.20 -1.25
N PHE A 79 -4.71 -6.47 -0.91
CA PHE A 79 -3.60 -7.23 -1.48
C PHE A 79 -3.72 -7.40 -2.99
N ALA A 80 -4.91 -7.70 -3.52
CA ALA A 80 -5.14 -7.81 -4.95
C ALA A 80 -4.90 -6.47 -5.67
N ILE A 81 -5.39 -5.35 -5.14
CA ILE A 81 -5.20 -4.02 -5.72
C ILE A 81 -3.72 -3.64 -5.70
N THR A 82 -3.05 -3.83 -4.57
CA THR A 82 -1.60 -3.55 -4.44
C THR A 82 -0.79 -4.42 -5.39
N ALA A 83 -1.07 -5.72 -5.48
CA ALA A 83 -0.41 -6.64 -6.40
C ALA A 83 -0.59 -6.22 -7.86
N VAL A 84 -1.82 -5.96 -8.30
CA VAL A 84 -2.12 -5.51 -9.67
C VAL A 84 -1.38 -4.21 -10.01
N SER A 85 -1.32 -3.27 -9.07
CA SER A 85 -0.61 -1.98 -9.25
C SER A 85 0.91 -2.15 -9.32
N CYS A 86 1.49 -3.05 -8.51
CA CYS A 86 2.94 -3.21 -8.41
C CYS A 86 3.54 -4.17 -9.47
N ILE A 87 2.76 -5.11 -10.01
CA ILE A 87 3.18 -6.01 -11.11
C ILE A 87 3.83 -5.27 -12.28
N PRO A 88 3.22 -4.22 -12.88
CA PRO A 88 3.84 -3.52 -14.01
C PRO A 88 5.18 -2.86 -13.62
N LEU A 89 5.31 -2.34 -12.40
CA LEU A 89 6.54 -1.71 -11.93
C LEU A 89 7.67 -2.75 -11.74
N VAL A 90 7.36 -3.91 -11.16
CA VAL A 90 8.32 -5.01 -10.99
C VAL A 90 8.77 -5.54 -12.36
N VAL A 91 7.82 -5.78 -13.27
CA VAL A 91 8.10 -6.27 -14.63
C VAL A 91 8.96 -5.26 -15.40
N LEU A 92 8.61 -3.97 -15.38
CA LEU A 92 9.40 -2.92 -16.03
C LEU A 92 10.80 -2.80 -15.43
N LYS A 93 10.95 -2.93 -14.10
CA LYS A 93 12.26 -2.92 -13.44
C LYS A 93 13.10 -4.12 -13.87
N CYS A 94 12.53 -5.32 -13.90
CA CYS A 94 13.19 -6.53 -14.38
C CYS A 94 13.61 -6.42 -15.86
N ILE A 95 12.74 -5.90 -16.73
CA ILE A 95 13.04 -5.69 -18.15
C ILE A 95 14.17 -4.67 -18.34
N ARG A 96 14.14 -3.55 -17.61
CA ARG A 96 15.23 -2.54 -17.68
C ARG A 96 16.57 -3.11 -17.22
N LEU A 97 16.58 -3.92 -16.15
CA LEU A 97 17.80 -4.59 -15.69
C LEU A 97 18.34 -5.60 -16.72
N LYS A 98 17.46 -6.29 -17.45
CA LYS A 98 17.84 -7.27 -18.48
C LYS A 98 18.30 -6.63 -19.80
N LEU A 99 17.68 -5.52 -20.21
CA LEU A 99 18.00 -4.81 -21.47
C LEU A 99 19.17 -3.82 -21.34
N ARG A 100 19.39 -3.24 -20.16
CA ARG A 100 20.49 -2.33 -19.87
C ARG A 100 21.25 -2.80 -18.63
N PRO A 101 22.06 -3.86 -18.75
CA PRO A 101 22.92 -4.26 -17.65
C PRO A 101 23.82 -3.06 -17.28
N PRO A 102 23.85 -2.66 -15.99
CA PRO A 102 24.64 -1.50 -15.56
C PRO A 102 26.12 -1.72 -15.90
N ILE A 103 26.82 -0.64 -16.26
CA ILE A 103 28.24 -0.67 -16.73
C ILE A 103 29.16 -1.38 -15.72
N TYR A 104 28.81 -1.40 -14.43
CA TYR A 104 29.50 -2.18 -13.39
C TYR A 104 29.56 -3.69 -13.67
N SER A 105 28.58 -4.27 -14.39
CA SER A 105 28.62 -5.67 -14.84
C SER A 105 29.51 -5.92 -16.06
N LYS A 106 29.95 -4.85 -16.75
CA LYS A 106 30.86 -4.91 -17.90
C LYS A 106 32.33 -4.77 -17.48
N LEU A 107 32.61 -4.56 -16.20
CA LEU A 107 33.95 -4.37 -15.61
C LEU A 107 34.49 -5.63 -14.90
N ARG A 108 33.94 -6.81 -15.21
CA ARG A 108 34.53 -8.11 -14.86
C ARG A 108 34.85 -8.89 -16.12
#